data_AF-A0A1G1HEI7-F1
#
_entry.id   AF-A0A1G1HEI7-F1
#
_cell.length_a   1.000
_cell.length_b   1.000
_cell.length_c   1.000
_cell.angle_alpha   90.00
_cell.angle_beta   90.00
_cell.angle_gamma   90.00
#
_symmetry.space_group_name_H-M   'P 1'
#
loop_
_entity.id
_entity.type
_entity.pdbx_description
1 polymer ?
#
loop_
_entity_poly.entity_id
_entity_poly.type
_entity_poly.pdbx_seq_one_letter_code
_entity_poly.pdbx_strand_id
1 'polypeptide(L)'
;MRQSAALGFWVIIPVILGTTLVLFCVGADYTLSQTRQDKGLKMEKDILFEIKLSSDKGPTLRAVLVNHSQVSQTILHHHLLQPSRLDLVGQGNMRIEPFDSRSIKKYDATIYCGYFKSLAPGKEIELGSIRFKRAGQIFTANWGPYEFEELSAGTYTARVIWESAANTCVDEDTGQLRRLPTVWQGQLISNEVNLQLR
;
A
#
# COMPACT_ATOMS: atom_id res chain seq x y z
N MET A 1 38.40 -59.71 -13.38
CA MET A 1 39.14 -59.19 -14.56
C MET A 1 39.22 -57.68 -14.44
N ARG A 2 40.46 -57.14 -14.37
CA ARG A 2 40.93 -55.76 -14.65
C ARG A 2 40.33 -54.59 -13.82
N GLN A 3 41.09 -54.07 -12.84
CA GLN A 3 42.09 -52.96 -12.91
C GLN A 3 41.41 -51.58 -12.68
N SER A 4 41.55 -50.93 -11.52
CA SER A 4 42.65 -50.04 -11.09
C SER A 4 42.77 -48.77 -11.95
N ALA A 5 42.56 -47.58 -11.34
CA ALA A 5 43.64 -46.63 -11.04
C ALA A 5 43.08 -45.30 -10.47
N ALA A 6 43.77 -44.83 -9.43
CA ALA A 6 43.66 -43.52 -8.81
C ALA A 6 44.67 -42.53 -9.42
N LEU A 7 44.62 -41.28 -8.92
CA LEU A 7 45.63 -40.22 -8.92
C LEU A 7 45.55 -39.15 -10.01
N GLY A 8 45.64 -37.90 -9.55
CA GLY A 8 45.81 -36.71 -10.39
C GLY A 8 45.76 -35.39 -9.61
N PHE A 9 46.55 -35.28 -8.53
CA PHE A 9 46.87 -34.00 -7.89
C PHE A 9 47.77 -33.17 -8.82
N TRP A 10 47.41 -31.92 -9.08
CA TRP A 10 48.37 -30.89 -9.50
C TRP A 10 48.01 -29.55 -8.84
N VAL A 11 48.82 -29.19 -7.84
CA VAL A 11 48.96 -27.85 -7.29
C VAL A 11 50.08 -27.17 -8.08
N ILE A 12 49.81 -26.01 -8.67
CA ILE A 12 50.88 -25.09 -9.09
C ILE A 12 50.48 -23.68 -8.64
N ILE A 13 51.22 -23.19 -7.64
CA ILE A 13 51.25 -21.78 -7.20
C ILE A 13 52.47 -21.14 -7.86
N PRO A 14 52.32 -20.02 -8.57
CA PRO A 14 53.41 -19.08 -8.76
C PRO A 14 53.28 -17.91 -7.78
N VAL A 15 54.25 -17.86 -6.88
CA VAL A 15 54.70 -16.69 -6.13
C VAL A 15 55.24 -15.66 -7.11
N ILE A 16 54.75 -14.42 -7.07
CA ILE A 16 55.53 -13.26 -7.56
C ILE A 16 55.49 -12.15 -6.49
N LEU A 17 56.65 -11.98 -5.85
CA LEU A 17 57.04 -10.80 -5.10
C LEU A 17 57.00 -9.57 -6.02
N GLY A 18 56.43 -8.48 -5.51
CA GLY A 18 56.47 -7.17 -6.16
C GLY A 18 56.41 -6.05 -5.13
N THR A 19 57.41 -6.00 -4.24
CA THR A 19 57.71 -4.82 -3.43
C THR A 19 58.20 -3.69 -4.33
N THR A 20 57.40 -2.64 -4.48
CA THR A 20 57.94 -1.34 -4.90
C THR A 20 57.37 -0.25 -4.01
N LEU A 21 58.23 0.18 -3.09
CA LEU A 21 58.07 1.35 -2.26
C LEU A 21 58.52 2.54 -3.12
N VAL A 22 57.61 3.46 -3.46
CA VAL A 22 58.00 4.78 -3.96
C VAL A 22 57.36 5.82 -3.06
N LEU A 23 58.22 6.39 -2.24
CA LEU A 23 58.01 7.58 -1.42
C LEU A 23 58.33 8.79 -2.32
N PHE A 24 57.37 9.70 -2.51
CA PHE A 24 57.69 11.08 -2.86
C PHE A 24 56.77 12.04 -2.11
N CYS A 25 57.41 13.04 -1.52
CA CYS A 25 56.90 14.02 -0.57
C CYS A 25 56.22 15.23 -1.24
N VAL A 26 55.71 16.10 -0.37
CA VAL A 26 55.38 17.54 -0.57
C VAL A 26 54.03 17.75 -1.26
N GLY A 27 53.00 18.32 -0.65
CA GLY A 27 52.99 19.49 0.23
C GLY A 27 52.28 20.61 -0.54
N ALA A 28 50.97 20.75 -0.34
CA ALA A 28 50.21 21.93 -0.76
C ALA A 28 49.02 22.09 0.19
N ASP A 29 49.14 23.12 1.04
CA ASP A 29 48.08 23.65 1.88
C ASP A 29 46.84 24.00 1.04
N TYR A 30 45.72 23.36 1.36
CA TYR A 30 44.40 23.91 1.08
C TYR A 30 43.58 23.88 2.36
N THR A 31 43.74 24.94 3.15
CA THR A 31 42.71 25.40 4.08
C THR A 31 41.44 25.70 3.28
N LEU A 32 40.46 24.79 3.33
CA LEU A 32 39.08 25.12 2.99
C LEU A 32 38.21 24.87 4.21
N SER A 33 37.96 25.96 4.92
CA SER A 33 36.86 26.12 5.86
C SER A 33 35.57 25.68 5.16
N GLN A 34 35.08 24.49 5.50
CA GLN A 34 33.66 24.15 5.35
C GLN A 34 33.03 24.19 6.73
N THR A 35 32.49 25.37 7.06
CA THR A 35 31.28 25.50 7.87
C THR A 35 30.24 24.52 7.35
N ARG A 36 30.17 23.35 7.99
CA ARG A 36 29.10 22.38 7.78
C ARG A 36 27.85 22.99 8.38
N GLN A 37 27.13 23.74 7.54
CA GLN A 37 25.74 24.09 7.80
C GLN A 37 25.00 22.78 8.05
N ASP A 38 24.60 22.61 9.30
CA ASP A 38 23.61 21.65 9.75
C ASP A 38 22.26 22.05 9.14
N LYS A 39 22.10 21.81 7.83
CA LYS A 39 20.80 21.82 7.19
C LYS A 39 20.12 20.56 7.68
N GLY A 40 19.29 20.73 8.71
CA GLY A 40 18.31 19.72 9.10
C GLY A 40 17.55 19.28 7.85
N LEU A 41 17.96 18.13 7.29
CA LEU A 41 17.09 17.32 6.47
C LEU A 41 15.93 16.98 7.40
N LYS A 42 14.82 17.72 7.27
CA LYS A 42 13.52 17.11 7.48
C LYS A 42 13.56 15.84 6.65
N MET A 43 13.72 14.69 7.29
CA MET A 43 13.33 13.42 6.68
C MET A 43 11.83 13.58 6.43
N GLU A 44 11.52 14.06 5.24
CA GLU A 44 10.19 13.96 4.67
C GLU A 44 9.89 12.47 4.72
N LYS A 45 8.99 12.09 5.63
CA LYS A 45 8.60 10.71 5.82
C LYS A 45 8.08 10.24 4.46
N ASP A 46 8.85 9.40 3.76
CA ASP A 46 8.49 8.90 2.44
C ASP A 46 7.10 8.27 2.50
N ILE A 47 6.09 9.02 2.04
CA ILE A 47 4.71 8.56 1.98
C ILE A 47 4.64 7.57 0.82
N LEU A 48 4.64 6.27 1.14
CA LEU A 48 4.60 5.22 0.12
C LEU A 48 3.27 5.19 -0.64
N PHE A 49 2.17 5.51 0.06
CA PHE A 49 0.82 5.43 -0.47
C PHE A 49 -0.03 6.63 -0.05
N GLU A 50 -0.92 7.06 -0.94
CA GLU A 50 -1.95 8.07 -0.70
C GLU A 50 -3.32 7.52 -1.11
N ILE A 51 -4.38 7.83 -0.36
CA ILE A 51 -5.75 7.64 -0.84
C ILE A 51 -6.29 9.00 -1.29
N LYS A 52 -6.67 9.09 -2.56
CA LYS A 52 -7.39 10.26 -3.10
C LYS A 52 -8.87 9.95 -3.15
N LEU A 53 -9.65 10.72 -2.39
CA LEU A 53 -11.11 10.72 -2.44
C LEU A 53 -11.57 11.91 -3.27
N SER A 54 -12.44 11.67 -4.25
CA SER A 54 -13.04 12.70 -5.10
C SER A 54 -14.57 12.58 -5.16
N SER A 55 -15.23 13.70 -5.49
CA SER A 55 -16.66 13.76 -5.79
C SER A 55 -16.88 14.38 -7.17
N ASP A 56 -17.62 13.69 -8.04
CA ASP A 56 -17.81 14.11 -9.43
C ASP A 56 -19.15 14.85 -9.58
N LYS A 57 -19.18 16.17 -9.35
CA LYS A 57 -20.31 17.11 -9.63
C LYS A 57 -21.73 16.54 -9.40
N GLY A 58 -21.91 15.67 -8.40
CA GLY A 58 -23.11 14.87 -8.20
C GLY A 58 -23.00 14.05 -6.91
N PRO A 59 -24.01 13.20 -6.60
CA PRO A 59 -24.02 12.41 -5.38
C PRO A 59 -23.18 11.14 -5.56
N THR A 60 -21.93 11.31 -5.96
CA THR A 60 -20.96 10.22 -6.18
C THR A 60 -19.68 10.51 -5.43
N LEU A 61 -19.06 9.45 -4.93
CA LEU A 61 -17.70 9.47 -4.40
C LEU A 61 -16.90 8.35 -5.03
N ARG A 62 -15.61 8.58 -5.23
CA ARG A 62 -14.66 7.60 -5.72
C ARG A 62 -13.35 7.73 -4.95
N ALA A 63 -12.82 6.61 -4.48
CA ALA A 63 -11.51 6.56 -3.84
C ALA A 63 -10.53 5.72 -4.64
N VAL A 64 -9.33 6.25 -4.83
CA VAL A 64 -8.19 5.56 -5.44
C VAL A 64 -7.00 5.55 -4.49
N LEU A 65 -6.32 4.41 -4.41
CA LEU A 65 -5.03 4.26 -3.76
C LEU A 65 -3.93 4.49 -4.80
N VAL A 66 -3.00 5.38 -4.50
CA VAL A 66 -1.88 5.77 -5.37
C VAL A 66 -0.57 5.30 -4.76
N ASN A 67 0.24 4.55 -5.50
CA ASN A 67 1.60 4.19 -5.09
C ASN A 67 2.57 5.33 -5.45
N HIS A 68 3.05 6.06 -4.46
CA HIS A 68 4.06 7.13 -4.62
C HIS A 68 5.49 6.64 -4.44
N SER A 69 5.68 5.38 -4.04
CA SER A 69 7.01 4.81 -3.89
C SER A 69 7.70 4.58 -5.24
N GLN A 70 9.02 4.46 -5.21
CA GLN A 70 9.85 4.17 -6.40
C GLN A 70 9.84 2.69 -6.81
N VAL A 71 9.13 1.84 -6.07
CA VAL A 71 9.08 0.39 -6.31
C VAL A 71 7.64 -0.12 -6.36
N SER A 72 7.43 -1.28 -7.00
CA SER A 72 6.13 -1.94 -6.95
C SER A 72 5.83 -2.43 -5.54
N GLN A 73 4.59 -2.23 -5.11
CA GLN A 73 4.11 -2.65 -3.78
C GLN A 73 3.05 -3.72 -3.94
N THR A 74 3.09 -4.78 -3.13
CA THR A 74 2.04 -5.80 -3.11
C THR A 74 0.99 -5.43 -2.07
N ILE A 75 -0.29 -5.48 -2.44
CA ILE A 75 -1.42 -5.18 -1.56
C ILE A 75 -2.49 -6.26 -1.69
N LEU A 76 -3.23 -6.53 -0.61
CA LEU A 76 -4.48 -7.28 -0.72
C LEU A 76 -5.56 -6.35 -1.29
N HIS A 77 -6.07 -6.66 -2.48
CA HIS A 77 -7.14 -5.90 -3.09
C HIS A 77 -8.36 -6.78 -3.33
N HIS A 78 -9.20 -6.89 -2.30
CA HIS A 78 -10.46 -7.62 -2.36
C HIS A 78 -11.54 -6.95 -1.51
N HIS A 79 -12.63 -6.53 -2.15
CA HIS A 79 -13.68 -5.71 -1.52
C HIS A 79 -14.45 -6.39 -0.37
N LEU A 80 -14.43 -7.72 -0.24
CA LEU A 80 -15.06 -8.42 0.88
C LEU A 80 -14.10 -8.75 2.03
N LEU A 81 -12.83 -9.01 1.70
CA LEU A 81 -11.83 -9.48 2.67
C LEU A 81 -11.10 -8.31 3.31
N GLN A 82 -10.83 -7.26 2.54
CA GLN A 82 -10.19 -6.04 2.99
C GLN A 82 -10.87 -4.81 2.34
N PRO A 83 -12.16 -4.56 2.66
CA PRO A 83 -12.83 -3.36 2.18
C PRO A 83 -12.17 -2.11 2.74
N SER A 84 -12.14 -1.05 1.94
CA SER A 84 -12.01 0.29 2.47
C SER A 84 -13.32 0.69 3.18
N ARG A 85 -13.22 1.48 4.24
CA ARG A 85 -14.37 2.01 4.98
C ARG A 85 -14.61 3.46 4.57
N LEU A 86 -15.83 3.77 4.17
CA LEU A 86 -16.28 5.15 4.02
C LEU A 86 -16.77 5.65 5.38
N ASP A 87 -16.11 6.69 5.89
CA ASP A 87 -16.54 7.38 7.10
C ASP A 87 -17.28 8.66 6.69
N LEU A 88 -18.56 8.71 7.02
CA LEU A 88 -19.49 9.75 6.61
C LEU A 88 -20.01 10.48 7.84
N VAL A 89 -19.87 11.80 7.87
CA VAL A 89 -20.30 12.66 8.97
C VAL A 89 -21.33 13.65 8.44
N GLY A 90 -22.54 13.62 8.99
CA GLY A 90 -23.64 14.50 8.62
C GLY A 90 -23.69 15.81 9.42
N GLN A 91 -24.82 16.49 9.35
CA GLN A 91 -25.08 17.71 10.13
C GLN A 91 -24.98 17.44 11.64
N GLY A 92 -24.48 18.43 12.38
CA GLY A 92 -24.29 18.30 13.83
C GLY A 92 -23.12 17.39 14.22
N ASN A 93 -22.19 17.09 13.31
CA ASN A 93 -21.05 16.20 13.53
C ASN A 93 -21.47 14.76 13.89
N MET A 94 -22.66 14.35 13.45
CA MET A 94 -23.17 12.99 13.67
C MET A 94 -22.54 12.04 12.66
N ARG A 95 -21.80 11.06 13.18
CA ARG A 95 -21.24 9.98 12.37
C ARG A 95 -22.36 9.05 11.90
N ILE A 96 -22.35 8.73 10.62
CA ILE A 96 -23.30 7.79 10.01
C ILE A 96 -22.65 6.41 10.00
N GLU A 97 -23.21 5.50 10.78
CA GLU A 97 -22.74 4.11 10.82
C GLU A 97 -23.44 3.29 9.73
N PRO A 98 -22.72 2.72 8.76
CA PRO A 98 -23.32 1.85 7.77
C PRO A 98 -23.62 0.46 8.35
N PHE A 99 -24.58 -0.23 7.74
CA PHE A 99 -24.78 -1.65 7.97
C PHE A 99 -23.73 -2.47 7.21
N ASP A 100 -22.98 -3.33 7.90
CA ASP A 100 -22.04 -4.25 7.25
C ASP A 100 -22.76 -5.54 6.86
N SER A 101 -23.07 -5.68 5.57
CA SER A 101 -23.77 -6.86 5.03
C SER A 101 -23.02 -8.19 5.21
N ARG A 102 -21.73 -8.14 5.62
CA ARG A 102 -20.93 -9.32 5.99
C ARG A 102 -21.34 -9.92 7.32
N SER A 103 -21.98 -9.16 8.18
CA SER A 103 -22.45 -9.64 9.49
C SER A 103 -23.57 -10.68 9.40
N ILE A 104 -24.34 -10.68 8.31
CA ILE A 104 -25.54 -11.52 8.15
C ILE A 104 -25.39 -12.66 7.15
N LYS A 105 -24.53 -12.54 6.13
CA LYS A 105 -24.31 -13.64 5.17
C LYS A 105 -23.04 -14.39 5.52
N LYS A 106 -23.04 -15.72 5.32
CA LYS A 106 -21.83 -16.52 5.42
C LYS A 106 -20.97 -16.21 4.20
N TYR A 107 -19.80 -15.60 4.41
CA TYR A 107 -18.80 -15.39 3.38
C TYR A 107 -17.58 -16.24 3.70
N ASP A 108 -16.95 -16.78 2.65
CA ASP A 108 -15.63 -17.37 2.77
C ASP A 108 -14.61 -16.26 3.05
N ALA A 109 -13.95 -16.35 4.21
CA ALA A 109 -12.91 -15.41 4.62
C ALA A 109 -11.50 -15.88 4.21
N THR A 110 -11.40 -16.95 3.42
CA THR A 110 -10.13 -17.47 2.92
C THR A 110 -9.48 -16.47 1.98
N ILE A 111 -8.25 -16.06 2.31
CA ILE A 111 -7.47 -15.13 1.50
C ILE A 111 -6.59 -15.96 0.56
N TYR A 112 -6.94 -16.01 -0.72
CA TYR A 112 -6.13 -16.69 -1.72
C TYR A 112 -4.99 -15.81 -2.23
N CYS A 113 -3.89 -16.42 -2.67
CA CYS A 113 -2.70 -15.67 -3.09
C CYS A 113 -2.97 -14.82 -4.34
N GLY A 114 -3.87 -15.24 -5.22
CA GLY A 114 -4.33 -14.47 -6.37
C GLY A 114 -5.09 -13.18 -6.04
N TYR A 115 -5.51 -12.97 -4.78
CA TYR A 115 -6.12 -11.70 -4.36
C TYR A 115 -5.11 -10.59 -4.05
N PHE A 116 -3.83 -10.94 -3.96
CA PHE A 116 -2.77 -9.94 -3.84
C PHE A 116 -2.42 -9.38 -5.21
N LYS A 117 -2.40 -8.05 -5.31
CA LYS A 117 -2.07 -7.33 -6.53
C LYS A 117 -0.79 -6.54 -6.34
N SER A 118 0.07 -6.55 -7.35
CA SER A 118 1.22 -5.65 -7.42
C SER A 118 0.78 -4.32 -8.03
N LEU A 119 1.01 -3.23 -7.31
CA LEU A 119 0.76 -1.87 -7.77
C LEU A 119 2.10 -1.20 -8.07
N ALA A 120 2.35 -0.96 -9.37
CA ALA A 120 3.61 -0.35 -9.82
C ALA A 120 3.73 1.12 -9.39
N PRO A 121 4.95 1.71 -9.40
CA PRO A 121 5.17 3.12 -9.10
C PRO A 121 4.29 4.05 -9.94
N GLY A 122 3.67 5.04 -9.29
CA GLY A 122 2.78 6.02 -9.91
C GLY A 122 1.46 5.45 -10.43
N LYS A 123 1.16 4.16 -10.20
CA LYS A 123 -0.12 3.57 -10.59
C LYS A 123 -1.15 3.72 -9.49
N GLU A 124 -2.40 3.72 -9.93
CA GLU A 124 -3.58 3.88 -9.09
C GLU A 124 -4.45 2.62 -9.14
N ILE A 125 -5.16 2.36 -8.06
CA ILE A 125 -6.14 1.29 -7.99
C ILE A 125 -7.38 1.76 -7.21
N GLU A 126 -8.57 1.43 -7.71
CA GLU A 126 -9.81 1.84 -7.05
C GLU A 126 -10.02 1.06 -5.75
N LEU A 127 -10.26 1.78 -4.65
CA LEU A 127 -10.60 1.18 -3.35
C LEU A 127 -12.11 1.08 -3.12
N GLY A 128 -12.88 1.89 -3.86
CA GLY A 128 -14.32 1.92 -3.77
C GLY A 128 -14.90 3.10 -4.54
N SER A 129 -16.15 2.93 -4.97
CA SER A 129 -16.98 3.98 -5.51
C SER A 129 -18.40 3.81 -5.00
N ILE A 130 -19.11 4.93 -4.86
CA ILE A 130 -20.47 4.96 -4.36
C ILE A 130 -21.26 6.00 -5.13
N ARG A 131 -22.53 5.66 -5.39
CA ARG A 131 -23.53 6.58 -5.92
C ARG A 131 -24.72 6.56 -5.00
N PHE A 132 -25.04 7.70 -4.40
CA PHE A 132 -26.20 7.82 -3.55
C PHE A 132 -27.45 7.93 -4.44
N LYS A 133 -28.39 7.02 -4.20
CA LYS A 133 -29.67 6.90 -4.93
C LYS A 133 -30.76 7.52 -4.07
N ARG A 134 -31.59 8.36 -4.67
CA ARG A 134 -32.73 8.98 -3.99
C ARG A 134 -33.96 8.09 -4.08
N ALA A 135 -34.60 7.83 -2.93
CA ALA A 135 -35.90 7.18 -2.82
C ALA A 135 -36.83 8.08 -2.00
N GLY A 136 -37.61 8.94 -2.68
CA GLY A 136 -38.41 9.97 -2.02
C GLY A 136 -37.53 11.05 -1.38
N GLN A 137 -37.57 11.17 -0.05
CA GLN A 137 -36.77 12.14 0.72
C GLN A 137 -35.49 11.56 1.32
N ILE A 138 -35.30 10.24 1.23
CA ILE A 138 -34.13 9.55 1.75
C ILE A 138 -33.19 9.14 0.62
N PHE A 139 -31.92 8.99 0.96
CA PHE A 139 -30.89 8.46 0.08
C PHE A 139 -30.38 7.13 0.63
N THR A 140 -30.09 6.21 -0.28
CA THR A 140 -29.43 4.95 0.01
C THR A 140 -28.22 4.76 -0.88
N ALA A 141 -27.19 4.08 -0.37
CA ALA A 141 -25.94 3.92 -1.09
C ALA A 141 -25.12 2.76 -0.55
N ASN A 142 -24.31 2.13 -1.41
CA ASN A 142 -23.44 1.01 -1.01
C ASN A 142 -21.98 1.36 -1.29
N TRP A 143 -21.12 1.18 -0.29
CA TRP A 143 -19.66 1.24 -0.40
C TRP A 143 -19.09 -0.15 -0.16
N GLY A 144 -18.86 -0.93 -1.22
CA GLY A 144 -18.49 -2.33 -1.08
C GLY A 144 -19.55 -3.09 -0.25
N PRO A 145 -19.18 -3.73 0.89
CA PRO A 145 -20.13 -4.43 1.74
C PRO A 145 -20.92 -3.53 2.70
N TYR A 146 -20.61 -2.23 2.78
CA TYR A 146 -21.23 -1.28 3.70
C TYR A 146 -22.43 -0.59 3.05
N GLU A 147 -23.59 -0.74 3.68
CA GLU A 147 -24.87 -0.21 3.21
C GLU A 147 -25.25 1.01 4.06
N PHE A 148 -25.48 2.14 3.41
CA PHE A 148 -25.97 3.37 4.02
C PHE A 148 -27.44 3.53 3.67
N GLU A 149 -28.28 3.57 4.69
CA GLU A 149 -29.73 3.70 4.55
C GLU A 149 -30.23 4.97 5.24
N GLU A 150 -31.44 5.41 4.85
CA GLU A 150 -32.16 6.51 5.48
C GLU A 150 -31.40 7.85 5.59
N LEU A 151 -30.48 8.10 4.65
CA LEU A 151 -29.71 9.35 4.65
C LEU A 151 -30.61 10.51 4.23
N SER A 152 -30.64 11.57 5.03
CA SER A 152 -31.39 12.78 4.70
C SER A 152 -30.68 13.63 3.64
N ALA A 153 -31.42 14.49 2.94
CA ALA A 153 -30.81 15.55 2.15
C ALA A 153 -29.98 16.48 3.05
N GLY A 154 -28.79 16.89 2.60
CA GLY A 154 -27.89 17.67 3.43
C GLY A 154 -26.44 17.67 2.97
N THR A 155 -25.61 18.34 3.75
CA THR A 155 -24.15 18.35 3.58
C THR A 155 -23.53 17.30 4.48
N TYR A 156 -22.61 16.54 3.92
CA TYR A 156 -21.84 15.52 4.59
C TYR A 156 -20.35 15.73 4.35
N THR A 157 -19.53 15.40 5.34
CA THR A 157 -18.08 15.25 5.16
C THR A 157 -17.79 13.76 5.01
N ALA A 158 -17.00 13.41 4.00
CA ALA A 158 -16.60 12.04 3.72
C ALA A 158 -15.08 11.89 3.78
N ARG A 159 -14.62 10.77 4.35
CA ARG A 159 -13.24 10.31 4.27
C ARG A 159 -13.21 8.79 4.11
N VAL A 160 -12.16 8.27 3.51
CA VAL A 160 -11.97 6.83 3.34
C VAL A 160 -10.82 6.36 4.22
N ILE A 161 -11.06 5.29 4.96
CA ILE A 161 -10.07 4.61 5.79
C ILE A 161 -9.82 3.26 5.16
N TRP A 162 -8.57 2.96 4.81
CA TRP A 162 -8.17 1.65 4.32
C TRP A 162 -7.09 1.07 5.22
N GLU A 163 -7.23 -0.20 5.57
CA GLU A 163 -6.30 -0.91 6.43
C GLU A 163 -5.83 -2.17 5.72
N SER A 164 -4.52 -2.30 5.58
CA SER A 164 -3.86 -3.49 5.06
C SER A 164 -3.29 -4.28 6.21
N ALA A 165 -3.95 -5.39 6.55
CA ALA A 165 -3.61 -6.19 7.72
C ALA A 165 -3.10 -7.59 7.36
N ALA A 166 -3.50 -8.16 6.22
CA ALA A 166 -3.14 -9.52 5.85
C ALA A 166 -1.86 -9.57 4.99
N ASN A 167 -0.94 -10.47 5.35
CA ASN A 167 0.26 -10.79 4.56
C ASN A 167 0.45 -12.30 4.36
N THR A 168 -0.58 -13.09 4.67
CA THR A 168 -0.62 -14.54 4.48
C THR A 168 -1.79 -14.90 3.57
N CYS A 169 -1.61 -15.93 2.75
CA CYS A 169 -2.60 -16.41 1.81
C CYS A 169 -2.58 -17.94 1.70
N VAL A 170 -3.66 -18.53 1.22
CA VAL A 170 -3.72 -19.91 0.77
C VAL A 170 -3.33 -19.95 -0.70
N ASP A 171 -2.31 -20.73 -1.02
CA ASP A 171 -1.90 -21.01 -2.39
C ASP A 171 -2.95 -21.92 -3.05
N GLU A 172 -3.58 -21.44 -4.11
CA GLU A 172 -4.72 -22.09 -4.76
C GLU A 172 -4.39 -23.48 -5.31
N ASP A 173 -3.14 -23.70 -5.75
CA ASP A 173 -2.72 -24.96 -6.37
C ASP A 173 -2.40 -26.03 -5.33
N THR A 174 -1.80 -25.62 -4.21
CA THR A 174 -1.27 -26.55 -3.19
C THR A 174 -2.14 -26.63 -1.93
N GLY A 175 -3.04 -25.68 -1.73
CA GLY A 175 -3.82 -25.51 -0.49
C GLY A 175 -2.96 -25.11 0.72
N GLN A 176 -1.68 -24.80 0.53
CA GLN A 176 -0.77 -24.46 1.62
C GLN A 176 -0.86 -22.99 2.00
N LEU A 177 -0.73 -22.72 3.30
CA LEU A 177 -0.60 -21.35 3.79
C LEU A 177 0.79 -20.81 3.46
N ARG A 178 0.83 -19.69 2.75
CA ARG A 178 2.05 -18.99 2.32
C ARG A 178 2.09 -17.58 2.90
N ARG A 179 3.28 -17.13 3.32
CA ARG A 179 3.54 -15.74 3.70
C ARG A 179 4.09 -14.95 2.53
N LEU A 180 3.61 -13.73 2.35
CA LEU A 180 4.04 -12.76 1.34
C LEU A 180 4.78 -11.60 2.03
N PRO A 181 6.12 -11.64 2.13
CA PRO A 181 6.88 -10.66 2.93
C PRO A 181 6.90 -9.24 2.36
N THR A 182 6.55 -9.07 1.08
CA THR A 182 6.57 -7.78 0.38
C THR A 182 5.21 -7.06 0.41
N VAL A 183 4.24 -7.60 1.16
CA VAL A 183 2.94 -6.96 1.30
C VAL A 183 3.07 -5.77 2.23
N TRP A 184 2.66 -4.60 1.75
CA TRP A 184 2.56 -3.43 2.61
C TRP A 184 1.44 -3.62 3.64
N GLN A 185 1.76 -3.38 4.91
CA GLN A 185 0.81 -3.42 6.02
C GLN A 185 0.75 -2.05 6.70
N GLY A 186 -0.44 -1.62 7.09
CA GLY A 186 -0.66 -0.32 7.72
C GLY A 186 -2.06 0.23 7.46
N GLN A 187 -2.31 1.45 7.94
CA GLN A 187 -3.57 2.16 7.75
C GLN A 187 -3.34 3.49 7.04
N LEU A 188 -4.23 3.83 6.13
CA LEU A 188 -4.26 5.09 5.41
C LEU A 188 -5.63 5.74 5.56
N ILE A 189 -5.63 7.06 5.61
CA ILE A 189 -6.83 7.90 5.65
C ILE A 189 -6.72 8.87 4.47
N SER A 190 -7.81 9.01 3.70
CA SER A 190 -7.85 9.93 2.57
C SER A 190 -7.91 11.39 3.01
N ASN A 191 -7.80 12.29 2.03
CA ASN A 191 -8.33 13.64 2.17
C ASN A 191 -9.84 13.63 2.49
N GLU A 192 -10.32 14.72 3.10
CA GLU A 192 -11.75 14.93 3.33
C GLU A 192 -12.40 15.58 2.11
N VAL A 193 -13.65 15.19 1.83
CA VAL A 193 -14.46 15.76 0.75
C VAL A 193 -15.84 16.13 1.28
N ASN A 194 -16.31 17.31 0.91
CA ASN A 194 -17.69 17.72 1.15
C ASN A 194 -18.61 17.14 0.08
N LEU A 195 -19.61 16.39 0.51
CA LEU A 195 -20.65 15.79 -0.31
C LEU A 195 -21.97 16.50 -0.03
N GLN A 196 -22.69 16.84 -1.09
CA GLN A 196 -24.03 17.42 -0.98
C GLN A 196 -25.06 16.48 -1.58
N LEU A 197 -26.01 16.03 -0.77
CA LEU A 197 -27.19 15.27 -1.19
C LEU A 197 -28.35 16.25 -1.41
N ARG A 198 -28.98 16.20 -2.60
CA ARG A 198 -30.07 17.11 -3.01
C ARG A 198 -31.20 16.39 -3.74
#